data_AF-A0A8H9LY57-F1
#
_entry.id   AF-A0A8H9LY57-F1
#
_cell.length_a   1.000
_cell.length_b   1.000
_cell.length_c   1.000
_cell.angle_alpha   90.00
_cell.angle_beta   90.00
_cell.angle_gamma   90.00
#
_symmetry.space_group_name_H-M   'P 1'
#
loop_
_entity.id
_entity.type
_entity.pdbx_description
1 polymer ?
#
loop_
_entity_poly.entity_id
_entity_poly.type
_entity_poly.pdbx_seq_one_letter_code
_entity_poly.pdbx_strand_id
1 'polypeptide(L)'
;MSIFRTIQSKYTTNLMSEYRTNLNGLSFAQIGSLFSLVKGNLNYANRFDKALVEKAEQYRLAIDSLNASEVPLVGHRVKVITSNGKVYENAIIDRIDNEGGVHICMNGSAFMYPLSGDLRDLSFSISGGYFSPAPASKLSPLGRTDGRFWFFGERACANGGIYITHPIKRWLLDDSKGELGFY
;
A
#
# COMPACT_ATOMS: atom_id res chain seq x y z
N MET A 1 32.79 -3.98 -15.22
CA MET A 1 31.75 -3.76 -14.20
C MET A 1 31.53 -2.26 -14.04
N SER A 2 30.30 -1.77 -14.17
CA SER A 2 29.98 -0.34 -14.20
C SER A 2 30.24 0.35 -12.86
N ILE A 3 30.90 1.51 -12.89
CA ILE A 3 31.14 2.43 -11.77
C ILE A 3 29.85 2.69 -10.95
N PHE A 4 28.69 2.65 -11.58
CA PHE A 4 27.39 2.80 -10.91
C PHE A 4 27.08 1.65 -9.94
N ARG A 5 27.47 0.40 -10.23
CA ARG A 5 27.29 -0.73 -9.28
C ARG A 5 28.21 -0.59 -8.07
N THR A 6 29.41 -0.06 -8.27
CA THR A 6 30.40 0.13 -7.21
C THR A 6 30.00 1.25 -6.26
N ILE A 7 29.46 2.35 -6.78
CA ILE A 7 28.92 3.45 -5.96
C ILE A 7 27.72 2.95 -5.14
N GLN A 8 26.77 2.27 -5.77
CA GLN A 8 25.59 1.74 -5.09
C GLN A 8 25.97 0.76 -3.97
N SER A 9 26.90 -0.16 -4.23
CA SER A 9 27.43 -1.08 -3.21
C SER A 9 28.10 -0.36 -2.04
N LYS A 10 28.92 0.66 -2.31
CA LYS A 10 29.67 1.37 -1.25
C LYS A 10 28.74 2.20 -0.36
N TYR A 11 27.71 2.83 -0.93
CA TYR A 11 26.66 3.51 -0.18
C TYR A 11 25.83 2.52 0.64
N THR A 12 25.43 1.38 0.07
CA THR A 12 24.69 0.33 0.79
C THR A 12 25.52 -0.25 1.94
N THR A 13 26.81 -0.51 1.76
CA THR A 13 27.68 -1.08 2.82
C THR A 13 27.93 -0.10 3.95
N ASN A 14 28.14 1.19 3.66
CA ASN A 14 28.28 2.22 4.70
C ASN A 14 26.95 2.47 5.44
N LEU A 15 25.81 2.47 4.73
CA LEU A 15 24.48 2.47 5.34
C LEU A 15 24.32 1.26 6.27
N MET A 16 24.66 0.06 5.82
CA MET A 16 24.53 -1.16 6.63
C MET A 16 25.41 -1.14 7.88
N SER A 17 26.57 -0.48 7.82
CA SER A 17 27.48 -0.28 8.94
C SER A 17 26.93 0.71 9.96
N GLU A 18 26.41 1.86 9.53
CA GLU A 18 25.82 2.89 10.41
C GLU A 18 24.45 2.48 10.98
N TYR A 19 23.70 1.61 10.28
CA TYR A 19 22.34 1.22 10.67
C TYR A 19 22.29 -0.06 11.50
N ARG A 20 23.36 -0.87 11.51
CA ARG A 20 23.49 -2.04 12.39
C ARG A 20 23.42 -1.69 13.87
N THR A 21 23.76 -0.45 14.24
CA THR A 21 23.73 0.06 15.61
C THR A 21 22.46 0.82 15.96
N ASN A 22 21.59 1.11 14.98
CA ASN A 22 20.49 2.07 15.13
C ASN A 22 19.09 1.53 14.79
N LEU A 23 18.97 0.29 14.30
CA LEU A 23 17.70 -0.39 13.99
C LEU A 23 17.42 -1.54 14.97
N ASN A 24 17.45 -1.26 16.27
CA ASN A 24 17.04 -2.24 17.27
C ASN A 24 15.59 -2.70 16.98
N GLY A 25 15.43 -3.95 16.55
CA GLY A 25 14.11 -4.60 16.41
C GLY A 25 13.67 -4.98 14.99
N LEU A 26 14.38 -4.59 13.92
CA LEU A 26 14.03 -5.02 12.55
C LEU A 26 14.82 -6.27 12.12
N SER A 27 14.13 -7.25 11.54
CA SER A 27 14.74 -8.46 11.00
C SER A 27 15.53 -8.18 9.72
N PHE A 28 16.51 -9.03 9.41
CA PHE A 28 17.31 -8.94 8.19
C PHE A 28 16.47 -8.96 6.90
N ALA A 29 15.31 -9.63 6.93
CA ALA A 29 14.35 -9.68 5.83
C ALA A 29 13.58 -8.35 5.65
N GLN A 30 13.19 -7.69 6.75
CA GLN A 30 12.59 -6.35 6.71
C GLN A 30 13.60 -5.33 6.16
N ILE A 31 14.84 -5.40 6.63
CA ILE A 31 15.95 -4.58 6.13
C ILE A 31 16.15 -4.81 4.62
N GLY A 32 16.22 -6.07 4.16
CA GLY A 32 16.33 -6.40 2.73
C GLY A 32 15.16 -5.92 1.88
N SER A 33 13.93 -5.98 2.40
CA SER A 33 12.73 -5.44 1.74
C SER A 33 12.81 -3.92 1.59
N LEU A 34 13.19 -3.21 2.67
CA LEU A 34 13.50 -1.78 2.68
C LEU A 34 14.57 -1.40 1.65
N PHE A 35 15.64 -2.18 1.50
CA PHE A 35 16.65 -1.94 0.45
C PHE A 35 16.14 -2.17 -0.97
N SER A 36 15.17 -3.06 -1.19
CA SER A 36 14.55 -3.22 -2.51
C SER A 36 13.62 -2.04 -2.86
N LEU A 37 12.98 -1.44 -1.85
CA LEU A 37 12.20 -0.20 -1.95
C LEU A 37 13.09 1.01 -2.31
N VAL A 38 14.33 1.03 -1.79
CA VAL A 38 15.37 2.04 -2.07
C VAL A 38 15.81 2.06 -3.54
N LYS A 39 15.73 0.95 -4.28
CA LYS A 39 16.16 0.90 -5.69
C LYS A 39 15.22 1.69 -6.62
N GLY A 40 14.01 2.01 -6.18
CA GLY A 40 12.99 2.68 -7.00
C GLY A 40 12.53 4.06 -6.52
N ASN A 41 12.79 4.45 -5.27
CA ASN A 41 12.22 5.67 -4.67
C ASN A 41 13.30 6.45 -3.90
N LEU A 42 13.88 7.44 -4.57
CA LEU A 42 14.89 8.35 -4.02
C LEU A 42 14.19 9.65 -3.58
N ASN A 43 14.54 10.19 -2.40
CA ASN A 43 14.16 11.59 -2.10
C ASN A 43 14.92 12.54 -3.03
N TYR A 44 14.58 13.84 -3.03
CA TYR A 44 15.20 14.85 -3.91
C TYR A 44 16.74 14.94 -3.82
N ALA A 45 17.35 14.38 -2.78
CA ALA A 45 18.79 14.33 -2.55
C ALA A 45 19.42 12.95 -2.82
N ASN A 46 18.67 11.99 -3.37
CA ASN A 46 19.08 10.59 -3.52
C ASN A 46 19.47 9.90 -2.20
N ARG A 47 18.83 10.28 -1.09
CA ARG A 47 19.06 9.70 0.24
C ARG A 47 17.81 8.99 0.76
N PHE A 48 18.01 7.90 1.47
CA PHE A 48 16.99 7.21 2.25
C PHE A 48 17.57 7.09 3.65
N ASP A 49 17.05 7.89 4.58
CA ASP A 49 17.58 7.99 5.94
C ASP A 49 16.75 7.16 6.95
N LYS A 50 17.21 7.12 8.19
CA LYS A 50 16.59 6.35 9.28
C LYS A 50 15.15 6.77 9.54
N ALA A 51 14.85 8.06 9.47
CA ALA A 51 13.50 8.56 9.67
C ALA A 51 12.54 8.02 8.60
N LEU A 52 13.00 7.90 7.35
CA LEU A 52 12.18 7.35 6.28
C LEU A 52 11.96 5.83 6.39
N VAL A 53 12.98 5.08 6.87
CA VAL A 53 12.84 3.66 7.23
C VAL A 53 11.77 3.48 8.30
N GLU A 54 11.88 4.24 9.39
CA GLU A 54 10.96 4.17 10.52
C GLU A 54 9.54 4.52 10.10
N LYS A 55 9.37 5.58 9.30
CA LYS A 55 8.07 5.97 8.73
C LYS A 55 7.47 4.85 7.88
N ALA A 56 8.25 4.21 7.00
CA ALA A 56 7.77 3.11 6.17
C ALA A 56 7.30 1.92 7.01
N GLU A 57 8.04 1.54 8.05
CA GLU A 57 7.64 0.45 8.96
C GLU A 57 6.39 0.81 9.77
N GLN A 58 6.24 2.06 10.22
CA GLN A 58 5.01 2.51 10.88
C GLN A 58 3.77 2.39 9.96
N TYR A 59 3.88 2.74 8.68
CA TYR A 59 2.80 2.50 7.72
C TYR A 59 2.47 1.02 7.55
N ARG A 60 3.48 0.13 7.57
CA ARG A 60 3.26 -1.33 7.48
C ARG A 60 2.49 -1.85 8.70
N LEU A 61 2.87 -1.41 9.90
CA LEU A 61 2.15 -1.75 11.14
C LEU A 61 0.70 -1.21 11.14
N ALA A 62 0.48 -0.03 10.59
CA ALA A 62 -0.87 0.51 10.42
C ALA A 62 -1.71 -0.34 9.44
N ILE A 63 -1.10 -0.80 8.32
CA ILE A 63 -1.75 -1.76 7.40
C ILE A 63 -2.08 -3.08 8.11
N ASP A 64 -1.17 -3.60 8.94
CA ASP A 64 -1.42 -4.81 9.73
C ASP A 64 -2.59 -4.66 10.69
N SER A 65 -2.79 -3.45 11.23
CA SER A 65 -3.95 -3.15 12.08
C SER A 65 -5.26 -3.18 11.28
N LEU A 66 -5.27 -2.69 10.03
CA LEU A 66 -6.43 -2.81 9.14
C LEU A 66 -6.77 -4.27 8.84
N ASN A 67 -5.75 -5.12 8.69
CA ASN A 67 -5.94 -6.55 8.41
C ASN A 67 -6.71 -7.31 9.49
N ALA A 68 -6.75 -6.78 10.73
CA ALA A 68 -7.51 -7.35 11.83
C ALA A 68 -9.04 -7.09 11.72
N SER A 69 -9.48 -6.18 10.83
CA SER A 69 -10.90 -5.83 10.71
C SER A 69 -11.73 -6.94 10.07
N GLU A 70 -12.77 -7.41 10.77
CA GLU A 70 -13.73 -8.40 10.25
C GLU A 70 -14.75 -7.79 9.28
N VAL A 71 -14.73 -6.47 9.07
CA VAL A 71 -15.57 -5.77 8.10
C VAL A 71 -14.73 -5.10 7.01
N PRO A 72 -15.29 -4.85 5.81
CA PRO A 72 -14.62 -4.10 4.76
C PRO A 72 -14.26 -2.68 5.22
N LEU A 73 -13.04 -2.24 4.94
CA LEU A 73 -12.52 -0.91 5.28
C LEU A 73 -11.86 -0.28 4.05
N VAL A 74 -11.75 1.04 4.06
CA VAL A 74 -10.98 1.79 3.05
C VAL A 74 -9.55 1.25 2.96
N GLY A 75 -9.04 1.10 1.73
CA GLY A 75 -7.72 0.54 1.45
C GLY A 75 -7.67 -0.98 1.34
N HIS A 76 -8.68 -1.72 1.82
CA HIS A 76 -8.80 -3.16 1.56
C HIS A 76 -8.92 -3.44 0.06
N ARG A 77 -8.44 -4.62 -0.34
CA ARG A 77 -8.50 -5.06 -1.73
C ARG A 77 -9.78 -5.82 -2.01
N VAL A 78 -10.23 -5.78 -3.26
CA VAL A 78 -11.38 -6.53 -3.74
C VAL A 78 -10.99 -7.24 -5.03
N LYS A 79 -11.21 -8.56 -5.07
CA LYS A 79 -11.32 -9.30 -6.33
C LYS A 79 -12.71 -9.06 -6.87
N VAL A 80 -12.84 -8.42 -8.02
CA VAL A 80 -14.13 -8.23 -8.67
C VAL A 80 -14.21 -9.13 -9.88
N ILE A 81 -15.19 -10.03 -9.91
CA ILE A 81 -15.55 -10.83 -11.09
C ILE A 81 -16.74 -10.13 -11.72
N THR A 82 -16.63 -9.73 -12.98
CA THR A 82 -17.67 -8.97 -13.67
C THR A 82 -18.53 -9.87 -14.56
N SER A 83 -19.69 -9.36 -14.96
CA SER A 83 -20.64 -10.05 -15.82
C SER A 83 -20.11 -10.39 -17.22
N ASN A 84 -19.16 -9.61 -17.74
CA ASN A 84 -18.54 -9.86 -19.04
C ASN A 84 -17.31 -10.78 -18.98
N GLY A 85 -17.02 -11.37 -17.81
CA GLY A 85 -15.90 -12.28 -17.59
C GLY A 85 -14.57 -11.58 -17.26
N LYS A 86 -14.51 -10.25 -17.26
CA LYS A 86 -13.32 -9.53 -16.79
C LYS A 86 -13.16 -9.68 -15.28
N VAL A 87 -11.91 -9.83 -14.84
CA VAL A 87 -11.57 -9.94 -13.42
C VAL A 87 -10.61 -8.82 -13.03
N TYR A 88 -11.01 -8.03 -12.04
CA TYR A 88 -10.13 -7.07 -11.39
C TYR A 88 -9.54 -7.72 -10.15
N GLU A 89 -8.27 -8.12 -10.23
CA GLU A 89 -7.62 -8.82 -9.12
C GLU A 89 -7.38 -7.89 -7.92
N ASN A 90 -7.06 -6.62 -8.14
CA ASN A 90 -6.56 -5.72 -7.07
C ASN A 90 -7.33 -4.40 -6.95
N ALA A 91 -8.64 -4.43 -7.20
CA ALA A 91 -9.51 -3.28 -6.95
C ALA A 91 -9.44 -2.86 -5.47
N ILE A 92 -9.77 -1.60 -5.16
CA ILE A 92 -9.57 -1.03 -3.81
C ILE A 92 -10.86 -0.40 -3.32
N ILE A 93 -11.21 -0.63 -2.06
CA ILE A 93 -12.25 0.14 -1.38
C ILE A 93 -11.75 1.58 -1.17
N ASP A 94 -12.39 2.54 -1.82
CA ASP A 94 -12.08 3.97 -1.75
C ASP A 94 -12.76 4.66 -0.57
N ARG A 95 -14.04 4.38 -0.37
CA ARG A 95 -14.83 4.93 0.74
C ARG A 95 -15.90 3.96 1.20
N ILE A 96 -16.30 4.13 2.45
CA ILE A 96 -17.51 3.55 3.03
C ILE A 96 -18.54 4.67 3.12
N ASP A 97 -19.75 4.45 2.63
CA ASP A 97 -20.83 5.43 2.77
C ASP A 97 -21.54 5.30 4.13
N ASN A 98 -22.43 6.25 4.42
CA ASN A 98 -23.14 6.30 5.71
C ASN A 98 -24.12 5.13 5.93
N GLU A 99 -24.50 4.44 4.85
CA GLU A 99 -25.41 3.29 4.88
C GLU A 99 -24.64 1.97 4.99
N GLY A 100 -23.30 2.03 5.03
CA GLY A 100 -22.42 0.86 5.09
C GLY A 100 -22.13 0.23 3.74
N GLY A 101 -22.48 0.88 2.62
CA GLY A 101 -22.03 0.51 1.29
C GLY A 101 -20.57 0.86 1.06
N VAL A 102 -19.96 0.23 0.05
CA VAL A 102 -18.59 0.49 -0.36
C VAL A 102 -18.55 1.14 -1.73
N HIS A 103 -17.57 2.00 -1.96
CA HIS A 103 -17.17 2.39 -3.31
C HIS A 103 -15.84 1.74 -3.65
N ILE A 104 -15.77 1.10 -4.81
CA ILE A 104 -14.61 0.31 -5.23
C ILE A 104 -14.00 0.94 -6.48
N CYS A 105 -12.70 1.22 -6.44
CA CYS A 105 -11.89 1.63 -7.60
C CYS A 105 -11.25 0.41 -8.26
N MET A 106 -11.57 0.15 -9.53
CA MET A 106 -11.15 -1.08 -10.22
C MET A 106 -9.64 -1.19 -10.51
N ASN A 107 -8.97 -0.05 -10.68
CA ASN A 107 -7.53 0.04 -10.97
C ASN A 107 -6.92 1.18 -10.16
N GLY A 108 -7.05 1.10 -8.83
CA GLY A 108 -6.64 2.15 -7.91
C GLY A 108 -5.15 2.16 -7.59
N SER A 109 -4.61 3.37 -7.40
CA SER A 109 -3.40 3.68 -6.66
C SER A 109 -3.79 4.19 -5.27
N ALA A 110 -3.10 3.73 -4.23
CA ALA A 110 -3.44 4.05 -2.84
C ALA A 110 -2.36 4.96 -2.21
N PHE A 111 -2.66 6.25 -2.15
CA PHE A 111 -1.87 7.20 -1.37
C PHE A 111 -2.26 7.12 0.10
N MET A 112 -1.30 6.97 0.99
CA MET A 112 -1.49 6.84 2.42
C MET A 112 -1.08 8.11 3.16
N TYR A 113 -1.90 8.51 4.13
CA TYR A 113 -1.61 9.63 5.02
C TYR A 113 -2.35 9.47 6.36
N PRO A 114 -1.79 9.96 7.48
CA PRO A 114 -2.52 10.05 8.73
C PRO A 114 -3.50 11.22 8.72
N LEU A 115 -4.75 11.04 9.13
CA LEU A 115 -5.73 12.14 9.22
C LEU A 115 -5.40 13.14 10.32
N SER A 116 -4.99 12.65 11.49
CA SER A 116 -4.73 13.44 12.70
C SER A 116 -3.24 13.70 12.94
N GLY A 117 -2.38 13.35 11.98
CA GLY A 117 -0.93 13.25 12.19
C GLY A 117 -0.50 11.95 12.89
N ASP A 118 -1.45 11.12 13.35
CA ASP A 118 -1.21 9.80 13.91
C ASP A 118 -1.53 8.69 12.90
N LEU A 119 -0.62 7.72 12.76
CA LEU A 119 -0.78 6.58 11.86
C LEU A 119 -1.79 5.53 12.36
N ARG A 120 -2.23 5.63 13.62
CA ARG A 120 -3.41 4.90 14.11
C ARG A 120 -4.68 5.31 13.36
N ASP A 121 -4.73 6.54 12.85
CA ASP A 121 -5.80 7.07 12.01
C ASP A 121 -5.38 7.10 10.53
N LEU A 122 -4.84 5.96 10.05
CA LEU A 122 -4.40 5.81 8.67
C LEU A 122 -5.58 6.01 7.71
N SER A 123 -5.39 6.89 6.74
CA SER A 123 -6.34 7.17 5.67
C SER A 123 -5.71 7.00 4.30
N PHE A 124 -6.59 6.87 3.31
CA PHE A 124 -6.21 6.66 1.94
C PHE A 124 -6.86 7.70 1.02
N SER A 125 -6.10 8.15 0.03
CA SER A 125 -6.66 8.79 -1.15
C SER A 125 -6.46 7.83 -2.32
N ILE A 126 -7.56 7.33 -2.87
CA ILE A 126 -7.53 6.39 -3.99
C ILE A 126 -7.78 7.15 -5.29
N SER A 127 -6.95 6.87 -6.29
CA SER A 127 -7.07 7.47 -7.62
C SER A 127 -6.76 6.43 -8.70
N GLY A 128 -7.33 6.55 -9.89
CA GLY A 128 -7.04 5.64 -10.99
C GLY A 128 -8.28 5.33 -11.83
N GLY A 129 -8.53 4.03 -12.07
CA GLY A 129 -9.65 3.55 -12.89
C GLY A 129 -11.03 3.99 -12.40
N TYR A 130 -12.09 3.46 -13.01
CA TYR A 130 -13.44 3.85 -12.63
C TYR A 130 -13.81 3.35 -11.24
N PHE A 131 -14.78 4.04 -10.64
CA PHE A 131 -15.33 3.78 -9.31
C PHE A 131 -16.77 3.30 -9.44
N SER A 132 -17.14 2.28 -8.68
CA SER A 132 -18.52 1.78 -8.65
C SER A 132 -18.95 1.45 -7.21
N PRO A 133 -20.18 1.79 -6.81
CA PRO A 133 -20.71 1.37 -5.52
C PRO A 133 -21.04 -0.12 -5.50
N ALA A 134 -20.99 -0.72 -4.32
CA ALA A 134 -21.53 -2.05 -4.05
C ALA A 134 -22.00 -2.15 -2.59
N PRO A 135 -23.04 -2.96 -2.29
CA PRO A 135 -23.39 -3.26 -0.91
C PRO A 135 -22.25 -4.01 -0.22
N ALA A 136 -21.87 -3.62 1.00
CA ALA A 136 -20.84 -4.35 1.75
C ALA A 136 -21.25 -5.81 2.03
N SER A 137 -22.55 -6.09 2.12
CA SER A 137 -23.12 -7.43 2.30
C SER A 137 -22.85 -8.38 1.14
N LYS A 138 -22.47 -7.88 -0.04
CA LYS A 138 -22.07 -8.69 -1.20
C LYS A 138 -20.58 -9.05 -1.20
N LEU A 139 -19.79 -8.50 -0.27
CA LEU A 139 -18.36 -8.82 -0.12
C LEU A 139 -18.20 -10.04 0.78
N SER A 140 -17.45 -11.04 0.31
CA SER A 140 -17.04 -12.18 1.13
C SER A 140 -15.53 -12.15 1.42
N PRO A 141 -15.07 -12.61 2.59
CA PRO A 141 -13.63 -12.70 2.87
C PRO A 141 -12.93 -13.65 1.89
N LEU A 142 -11.82 -13.20 1.30
CA LEU A 142 -11.00 -14.00 0.37
C LEU A 142 -9.59 -14.28 0.91
N GLY A 143 -9.15 -13.56 1.94
CA GLY A 143 -7.85 -13.74 2.58
C GLY A 143 -7.00 -12.47 2.52
N ARG A 144 -5.72 -12.61 2.15
CA ARG A 144 -4.79 -11.48 1.98
C ARG A 144 -4.15 -11.51 0.60
N THR A 145 -3.72 -10.35 0.12
CA THR A 145 -2.93 -10.21 -1.11
C THR A 145 -1.93 -9.08 -0.96
N ASP A 146 -0.93 -9.02 -1.82
CA ASP A 146 0.04 -7.93 -1.82
C ASP A 146 -0.63 -6.64 -2.35
N GLY A 147 -0.73 -5.64 -1.48
CA GLY A 147 -1.16 -4.30 -1.84
C GLY A 147 0.05 -3.42 -2.13
N ARG A 148 0.01 -2.68 -3.23
CA ARG A 148 0.95 -1.57 -3.50
C ARG A 148 0.35 -0.26 -3.00
N PHE A 149 1.09 0.41 -2.13
CA PHE A 149 0.73 1.68 -1.51
C PHE A 149 1.85 2.68 -1.68
N TRP A 150 1.59 3.96 -1.46
CA TRP A 150 2.63 4.96 -1.45
C TRP A 150 2.31 6.13 -0.52
N PHE A 151 3.33 6.83 -0.06
CA PHE A 151 3.23 8.02 0.78
C PHE A 151 4.36 9.00 0.43
N PHE A 152 4.26 10.25 0.86
CA PHE A 152 5.37 11.20 0.71
C PHE A 152 6.40 11.03 1.82
N GLY A 153 7.69 11.20 1.46
CA GLY A 153 8.79 11.26 2.42
C GLY A 153 8.70 12.46 3.37
N GLU A 154 9.77 13.24 3.50
CA GLU A 154 9.76 14.43 4.37
C GLU A 154 8.81 15.53 3.85
N ARG A 155 8.71 15.67 2.52
CA ARG A 155 7.90 16.72 1.87
C ARG A 155 7.11 16.16 0.68
N ALA A 156 5.92 16.70 0.47
CA ALA A 156 5.13 16.41 -0.71
C ALA A 156 5.78 17.00 -1.97
N CYS A 157 6.00 16.17 -2.99
CA CYS A 157 6.50 16.61 -4.29
C CYS A 157 6.24 15.56 -5.37
N ALA A 158 6.17 15.98 -6.64
CA ALA A 158 5.76 15.13 -7.77
C ALA A 158 6.56 13.82 -7.91
N ASN A 159 7.85 13.83 -7.55
CA ASN A 159 8.75 12.68 -7.65
C ASN A 159 9.17 12.10 -6.28
N GLY A 160 8.52 12.51 -5.19
CA GLY A 160 8.89 12.12 -3.83
C GLY A 160 8.04 11.00 -3.24
N GLY A 161 7.26 10.30 -4.07
CA GLY A 161 6.45 9.17 -3.63
C GLY A 161 7.33 7.98 -3.24
N ILE A 162 7.19 7.52 -2.01
CA ILE A 162 7.78 6.28 -1.53
C ILE A 162 6.70 5.21 -1.63
N TYR A 163 6.94 4.21 -2.49
CA TYR A 163 6.03 3.09 -2.64
C TYR A 163 6.45 1.98 -1.70
N ILE A 164 5.48 1.28 -1.11
CA ILE A 164 5.66 0.04 -0.35
C ILE A 164 4.71 -1.05 -0.87
N THR A 165 5.15 -2.29 -0.79
CA THR A 165 4.30 -3.46 -1.00
C THR A 165 4.11 -4.17 0.33
N HIS A 166 2.87 -4.41 0.72
CA HIS A 166 2.57 -5.08 1.98
C HIS A 166 1.26 -5.90 1.89
N PRO A 167 1.17 -7.07 2.55
CA PRO A 167 -0.06 -7.84 2.58
C PRO A 167 -1.23 -7.05 3.18
N ILE A 168 -2.37 -7.07 2.49
CA ILE A 168 -3.60 -6.40 2.89
C ILE A 168 -4.79 -7.36 2.73
N LYS A 169 -5.80 -7.23 3.59
CA LYS A 169 -7.04 -8.00 3.56
C LYS A 169 -7.75 -7.81 2.22
N ARG A 170 -8.22 -8.93 1.68
CA ARG A 170 -8.86 -9.02 0.38
C ARG A 170 -10.25 -9.62 0.50
N TRP A 171 -11.19 -9.01 -0.20
CA TRP A 171 -12.57 -9.42 -0.34
C TRP A 171 -12.85 -9.93 -1.75
N LEU A 172 -13.90 -10.71 -1.90
CA LEU A 172 -14.46 -11.12 -3.19
C LEU A 172 -15.79 -10.42 -3.40
N LEU A 173 -15.94 -9.81 -4.57
CA LEU A 173 -17.22 -9.36 -5.12
C LEU A 173 -17.46 -10.12 -6.44
N ASP A 174 -18.47 -10.98 -6.45
CA ASP A 174 -18.86 -11.73 -7.64
C ASP A 174 -20.11 -11.10 -8.26
N ASP A 175 -19.91 -10.36 -9.35
CA ASP A 175 -20.95 -9.79 -10.20
C ASP A 175 -21.03 -10.52 -11.55
N SER A 176 -20.68 -11.81 -11.60
CA SER A 176 -20.80 -12.63 -12.81
C SER A 176 -22.23 -12.69 -13.37
N LYS A 177 -23.23 -12.43 -12.53
CA LYS A 177 -24.64 -12.33 -12.91
C LYS A 177 -25.07 -10.94 -13.41
N GLY A 178 -24.23 -9.92 -13.26
CA GLY A 178 -24.51 -8.55 -13.70
C GLY A 178 -25.57 -7.80 -12.90
N GLU A 179 -25.78 -8.19 -11.64
CA GLU A 179 -26.74 -7.54 -10.74
C GLU A 179 -26.26 -6.15 -10.30
N LEU A 180 -24.95 -5.91 -10.32
CA LEU A 180 -24.32 -4.71 -9.77
C LEU A 180 -23.71 -3.79 -10.85
N GLY A 181 -23.73 -4.21 -12.11
CA GLY A 181 -23.33 -3.39 -13.25
C GLY A 181 -21.82 -3.19 -13.43
N PHE A 182 -20.99 -4.13 -12.95
CA PHE A 182 -19.54 -4.11 -13.19
C PHE A 182 -19.20 -4.74 -14.56
N TYR A 183 -18.19 -4.19 -15.24
CA TYR A 183 -17.75 -4.57 -16.59
C TYR A 183 -16.24 -4.35 -16.80
#